data_AF-A0A538G393-F1
#
_entry.id   AF-A0A538G393-F1
#
_cell.length_a   1.000
_cell.length_b   1.000
_cell.length_c   1.000
_cell.angle_alpha   90.00
_cell.angle_beta   90.00
_cell.angle_gamma   90.00
#
_symmetry.space_group_name_H-M   'P 1'
#
loop_
_entity.id
_entity.type
_entity.pdbx_description
1 polymer ?
#
loop_
_entity_poly.entity_id
_entity_poly.type
_entity_poly.pdbx_seq_one_letter_code
_entity_poly.pdbx_strand_id
1 'polypeptide(L)'
;SRLLGEEWTFDHSPIVSVHLLFDRVILRQPLAALLGSDAHWIFDRGALTGHEPDQGQYLTVVSSAAPELLEIRGRELVDLIAGQVTERLGAAEVLWSRVSREPEATIAVRPGLSRPPAARGELALAGAWLAAPWPPTMEGAVRSGRSAARLLSAVATKVAV
;
A
#
# COMPACT_ATOMS: atom_id res chain seq x y z
N SER A 1 -4.87 -17.91 -13.16
CA SER A 1 -5.38 -17.30 -14.41
C SER A 1 -5.91 -18.43 -15.27
N ARG A 2 -7.23 -18.51 -15.47
CA ARG A 2 -7.88 -19.65 -16.15
C ARG A 2 -7.42 -19.89 -17.60
N LEU A 3 -6.68 -18.93 -18.18
CA LEU A 3 -6.17 -18.95 -19.55
C LEU A 3 -5.17 -20.09 -19.85
N LEU A 4 -4.61 -20.77 -18.84
CA LEU A 4 -3.56 -21.80 -19.04
C LEU A 4 -3.76 -23.08 -18.21
N GLY A 5 -4.97 -23.32 -17.70
CA GLY A 5 -5.26 -24.48 -16.85
C GLY A 5 -4.58 -24.44 -15.46
N GLU A 6 -3.98 -23.32 -15.08
CA GLU A 6 -3.38 -23.09 -13.76
C GLU A 6 -4.11 -21.97 -13.00
N GLU A 7 -4.43 -22.25 -11.75
CA GLU A 7 -5.00 -21.27 -10.84
C GLU A 7 -3.89 -20.68 -9.97
N TRP A 8 -3.69 -19.37 -10.07
CA TRP A 8 -2.81 -18.63 -9.17
C TRP A 8 -3.73 -17.83 -8.28
N THR A 9 -3.82 -18.25 -7.03
CA THR A 9 -4.57 -17.57 -5.99
C THR A 9 -3.58 -17.05 -4.98
N PHE A 10 -3.66 -15.77 -4.66
CA PHE A 10 -2.82 -15.14 -3.66
C PHE A 10 -3.68 -14.72 -2.49
N ASP A 11 -3.17 -14.93 -1.29
CA ASP A 11 -3.66 -14.18 -0.14
C ASP A 11 -3.36 -12.70 -0.35
N HIS A 12 -4.22 -11.85 0.19
CA HIS A 12 -4.03 -10.41 0.16
C HIS A 12 -3.51 -9.89 1.50
N SER A 13 -2.71 -8.83 1.42
CA SER A 13 -2.25 -8.07 2.57
C SER A 13 -2.94 -6.71 2.54
N PRO A 14 -3.87 -6.44 3.49
CA PRO A 14 -4.63 -5.20 3.50
C PRO A 14 -3.78 -4.02 3.96
N ILE A 15 -4.22 -2.83 3.54
CA ILE A 15 -3.74 -1.55 4.08
C ILE A 15 -4.96 -0.76 4.54
N VAL A 16 -4.83 -0.13 5.71
CA VAL A 16 -5.81 0.83 6.24
C VAL A 16 -5.11 2.16 6.42
N SER A 17 -5.73 3.23 5.93
CA SER A 17 -5.23 4.60 6.10
C SER A 17 -6.23 5.44 6.88
N VAL A 18 -5.80 6.05 7.98
CA VAL A 18 -6.59 7.02 8.74
C VAL A 18 -6.00 8.41 8.53
N HIS A 19 -6.80 9.25 7.89
CA HIS A 19 -6.54 10.66 7.70
C HIS A 19 -7.02 11.42 8.93
N LEU A 20 -6.16 12.24 9.52
CA LEU A 20 -6.41 13.01 10.74
C LEU A 20 -5.98 14.45 10.53
N LEU A 21 -6.90 15.39 10.68
CA LEU A 21 -6.56 16.80 10.86
C LEU A 21 -6.59 17.08 12.37
N PHE A 22 -5.43 17.38 12.94
CA PHE A 22 -5.31 17.78 14.33
C PHE A 22 -5.38 19.30 14.49
N ASP A 23 -5.80 19.79 15.65
CA ASP A 23 -5.86 21.21 16.00
C ASP A 23 -4.49 21.90 16.10
N ARG A 24 -3.41 21.11 16.22
CA ARG A 24 -2.04 21.60 16.34
C ARG A 24 -1.04 20.63 15.72
N VAL A 25 0.19 21.12 15.53
CA VAL A 25 1.33 20.30 15.10
C VAL A 25 1.80 19.43 16.25
N ILE A 26 1.80 18.11 16.05
CA ILE A 26 2.31 17.10 16.99
C ILE A 26 3.44 16.27 16.40
N LEU A 27 3.51 16.15 15.08
CA LEU A 27 4.63 15.50 14.39
C LEU A 27 5.58 16.58 13.82
N ARG A 28 6.86 16.56 14.20
CA ARG A 28 7.84 17.56 13.71
C ARG A 28 8.62 17.12 12.48
N GLN A 29 8.61 15.84 12.18
CA GLN A 29 9.27 15.23 11.03
C GLN A 29 8.26 15.01 9.90
N PRO A 30 8.67 15.00 8.62
CA PRO A 30 7.74 14.75 7.52
C PRO A 30 7.12 13.33 7.58
N LEU A 31 7.78 12.40 8.26
CA LEU A 31 7.26 11.06 8.53
C LEU A 31 7.84 10.49 9.83
N ALA A 32 7.12 9.56 10.44
CA ALA A 32 7.58 8.74 11.56
C ALA A 32 7.02 7.32 11.49
N ALA A 33 7.66 6.40 12.20
CA ALA A 33 7.15 5.05 12.43
C ALA A 33 6.89 4.86 13.93
N LEU A 34 5.75 4.26 14.29
CA LEU A 34 5.44 3.90 15.67
C LEU A 34 5.55 2.39 15.82
N LEU A 35 6.55 1.95 16.59
CA LEU A 35 6.76 0.54 16.88
C LEU A 35 5.79 0.06 17.96
N GLY A 36 5.29 -1.18 17.80
CA GLY A 36 4.35 -1.81 18.73
C GLY A 36 3.01 -1.09 18.81
N SER A 37 2.52 -0.61 17.67
CA SER A 37 1.31 0.21 17.52
C SER A 37 0.64 -0.14 16.20
N ASP A 38 -0.69 0.01 16.11
CA ASP A 38 -1.41 -0.16 14.85
C ASP A 38 -1.15 1.03 13.91
N ALA A 39 -0.72 2.19 14.44
CA ALA A 39 -0.31 3.37 13.70
C ALA A 39 1.09 3.23 13.07
N HIS A 40 1.33 2.18 12.25
CA HIS A 40 2.67 1.78 11.79
C HIS A 40 3.50 2.93 11.19
N TRP A 41 2.90 3.71 10.30
CA TRP A 41 3.54 4.88 9.67
C TRP A 41 2.67 6.12 9.79
N ILE A 42 3.27 7.25 10.09
CA ILE A 42 2.62 8.56 10.12
C ILE A 42 3.32 9.46 9.13
N PHE A 43 2.55 10.08 8.25
CA PHE A 43 3.03 11.02 7.25
C PHE A 43 2.40 12.39 7.48
N ASP A 44 3.20 13.44 7.51
CA ASP A 44 2.68 14.80 7.40
C ASP A 44 2.28 15.04 5.95
N ARG A 45 1.01 14.75 5.64
CA ARG A 45 0.50 14.82 4.29
C ARG A 45 0.46 16.26 3.80
N GLY A 46 0.12 17.21 4.68
CA GLY A 46 0.11 18.64 4.34
C GLY A 46 1.47 19.06 3.80
N ALA A 47 2.52 18.83 4.59
CA ALA A 47 3.88 19.16 4.20
C ALA A 47 4.37 18.37 2.97
N LEU A 48 4.12 17.06 2.92
CA LEU A 48 4.60 16.20 1.82
C LEU A 48 3.92 16.49 0.47
N THR A 49 2.72 17.08 0.49
CA THR A 49 1.97 17.40 -0.73
C THR A 49 1.94 18.89 -1.05
N GLY A 50 2.51 19.75 -0.20
CA GLY A 50 2.42 21.21 -0.34
C GLY A 50 1.01 21.76 -0.17
N HIS A 51 0.19 21.09 0.65
CA HIS A 51 -1.18 21.46 0.98
C HIS A 51 -1.35 21.52 2.51
N GLU A 52 -0.46 22.24 3.19
CA GLU A 52 -0.61 22.47 4.63
C GLU A 52 -1.95 23.17 4.93
N PRO A 53 -2.67 22.74 5.97
CA PRO A 53 -3.87 23.44 6.39
C PRO A 53 -3.50 24.80 7.01
N ASP A 54 -4.39 25.79 6.91
CA ASP A 54 -4.21 27.12 7.52
C ASP A 54 -4.00 27.05 9.04
N GLN A 55 -4.59 26.04 9.69
CA GLN A 55 -4.42 25.73 11.10
C GLN A 55 -4.31 24.23 11.33
N GLY A 56 -3.50 23.84 12.31
CA GLY A 56 -3.35 22.46 12.73
C GLY A 56 -2.35 21.66 11.89
N GLN A 57 -2.57 20.35 11.80
CA GLN A 57 -1.69 19.45 11.04
C GLN A 57 -2.47 18.31 10.41
N TYR A 58 -2.26 18.09 9.11
CA TYR A 58 -2.89 16.99 8.37
C TYR A 58 -1.95 15.78 8.29
N LEU A 59 -2.22 14.79 9.14
CA LEU A 59 -1.53 13.51 9.17
C LEU A 59 -2.30 12.44 8.39
N THR A 60 -1.56 11.56 7.71
CA THR A 60 -2.07 10.27 7.22
C THR A 60 -1.33 9.17 7.96
N VAL A 61 -2.08 8.34 8.67
CA VAL A 61 -1.57 7.20 9.41
C VAL A 61 -1.88 5.94 8.62
N VAL A 62 -0.88 5.11 8.37
CA VAL A 62 -0.99 3.92 7.53
C VAL A 62 -0.66 2.68 8.35
N SER A 63 -1.57 1.71 8.32
CA SER A 63 -1.45 0.41 8.96
C SER A 63 -1.39 -0.67 7.88
N SER A 64 -0.19 -1.17 7.61
CA SER A 64 0.05 -2.25 6.64
C SER A 64 -0.09 -3.65 7.27
N ALA A 65 -0.61 -4.60 6.50
CA ALA A 65 -0.75 -6.01 6.90
C ALA A 65 -1.54 -6.21 8.20
N ALA A 66 -2.59 -5.41 8.39
CA ALA A 66 -3.40 -5.34 9.61
C ALA A 66 -4.86 -5.77 9.34
N PRO A 67 -5.12 -7.07 9.10
CA PRO A 67 -6.47 -7.56 8.78
C PRO A 67 -7.49 -7.30 9.89
N GLU A 68 -7.07 -7.31 11.16
CA GLU A 68 -7.91 -7.01 12.32
C GLU A 68 -8.54 -5.61 12.26
N LEU A 69 -7.86 -4.63 11.65
CA LEU A 69 -8.39 -3.26 11.52
C LEU A 69 -9.51 -3.14 10.47
N LEU A 70 -9.69 -4.13 9.60
CA LEU A 70 -10.82 -4.15 8.65
C LEU A 70 -12.16 -4.37 9.36
N GLU A 71 -12.14 -5.02 10.52
CA GLU A 71 -13.31 -5.32 11.32
C GLU A 71 -13.74 -4.15 12.20
N ILE A 72 -12.81 -3.23 12.50
CA ILE A 72 -13.11 -2.02 13.29
C ILE A 72 -13.72 -0.94 12.40
N ARG A 73 -14.92 -0.44 12.77
CA ARG A 73 -15.73 0.44 11.91
C ARG A 73 -15.92 1.83 12.49
N GLY A 74 -16.22 2.76 11.59
CA GLY A 74 -16.61 4.12 11.94
C GLY A 74 -15.58 4.84 12.81
N ARG A 75 -16.08 5.48 13.86
CA ARG A 75 -15.30 6.34 14.75
C ARG A 75 -14.36 5.56 15.68
N GLU A 76 -14.67 4.30 15.99
CA GLU A 76 -13.84 3.47 16.86
C GLU A 76 -12.41 3.32 16.32
N LEU A 77 -12.26 3.08 15.02
CA LEU A 77 -10.95 2.99 14.39
C LEU A 77 -10.21 4.34 14.41
N VAL A 78 -10.94 5.44 14.22
CA VAL A 78 -10.35 6.79 14.26
C VAL A 78 -9.82 7.07 15.67
N ASP A 79 -10.62 6.81 16.69
CA ASP A 79 -10.25 7.06 18.09
C ASP A 79 -9.09 6.15 18.53
N LEU A 80 -9.07 4.88 18.11
CA LEU A 80 -7.95 3.95 18.35
C LEU A 80 -6.63 4.51 17.79
N ILE A 81 -6.63 4.85 16.49
CA ILE A 81 -5.42 5.28 15.79
C ILE A 81 -4.98 6.67 16.27
N ALA A 82 -5.92 7.62 16.43
CA ALA A 82 -5.60 8.95 16.97
C ALA A 82 -5.10 8.87 18.41
N GLY A 83 -5.66 7.96 19.23
CA GLY A 83 -5.18 7.68 20.58
C GLY A 83 -3.73 7.24 20.61
N GLN A 84 -3.36 6.24 19.80
CA GLN A 84 -1.98 5.76 19.71
C GLN A 84 -1.00 6.85 19.22
N VAL A 85 -1.43 7.69 18.28
CA VAL A 85 -0.65 8.82 17.77
C VAL A 85 -0.42 9.85 18.88
N THR A 86 -1.49 10.30 19.55
CA THR A 86 -1.42 11.35 20.57
C THR A 86 -0.75 10.89 21.85
N GLU A 87 -0.85 9.62 22.22
CA GLU A 87 -0.10 9.02 23.33
C GLU A 87 1.42 9.16 23.14
N ARG A 88 1.90 9.01 21.89
CA ARG A 88 3.33 9.04 21.57
C ARG A 88 3.86 10.41 21.20
N LEU A 89 3.04 11.24 20.55
CA LEU A 89 3.47 12.53 19.97
C LEU A 89 2.96 13.76 20.75
N GLY A 90 2.03 13.56 21.69
CA GLY A 90 1.43 14.61 22.50
C GLY A 90 -0.06 14.79 22.22
N ALA A 91 -0.78 15.31 23.22
CA ALA A 91 -2.21 15.52 23.15
C ALA A 91 -2.60 16.57 22.09
N ALA A 92 -3.59 16.22 21.27
CA ALA A 92 -4.20 17.08 20.27
C ALA A 92 -5.65 16.64 20.00
N GLU A 93 -6.47 17.56 19.51
CA GLU A 93 -7.86 17.30 19.16
C GLU A 93 -7.97 16.97 17.66
N VAL A 94 -8.70 15.91 17.33
CA VAL A 94 -9.02 15.57 15.93
C VAL A 94 -10.17 16.46 15.46
N LEU A 95 -9.88 17.42 14.58
CA LEU A 95 -10.86 18.32 13.97
C LEU A 95 -11.60 17.66 12.80
N TRP A 96 -10.92 16.78 12.07
CA TRP A 96 -11.50 16.05 10.95
C TRP A 96 -10.81 14.70 10.77
N SER A 97 -11.57 13.72 10.30
CA SER A 97 -11.02 12.41 9.97
C SER A 97 -11.67 11.76 8.75
N ARG A 98 -10.92 10.87 8.11
CA ARG A 98 -11.43 9.97 7.07
C ARG A 98 -10.66 8.66 7.10
N VAL A 99 -11.36 7.55 6.89
CA VAL A 99 -10.74 6.24 6.75
C VAL A 99 -10.79 5.77 5.30
N SER A 100 -9.65 5.30 4.79
CA SER A 100 -9.55 4.50 3.56
C SER A 100 -9.16 3.08 3.91
N ARG A 101 -9.71 2.11 3.18
CA ARG A 101 -9.43 0.68 3.36
C ARG A 101 -9.20 0.06 2.01
N GLU A 102 -8.12 -0.69 1.91
CA GLU A 102 -7.72 -1.43 0.73
C GLU A 102 -7.54 -2.90 1.13
N PRO A 103 -8.62 -3.71 1.20
CA PRO A 103 -8.54 -5.10 1.65
C PRO A 103 -7.58 -5.96 0.81
N GLU A 104 -7.48 -5.62 -0.48
CA GLU A 104 -6.64 -6.31 -1.47
C GLU A 104 -5.43 -5.45 -1.91
N ALA A 105 -4.90 -4.60 -1.02
CA ALA A 105 -3.88 -3.60 -1.36
C ALA A 105 -2.63 -4.17 -2.06
N THR A 106 -2.13 -5.30 -1.58
CA THR A 106 -1.01 -6.04 -2.21
C THR A 106 -1.12 -7.53 -1.92
N ILE A 107 -0.28 -8.35 -2.56
CA ILE A 107 -0.22 -9.79 -2.27
C ILE A 107 0.52 -10.05 -0.94
N ALA A 108 0.03 -11.01 -0.17
CA ALA A 108 0.75 -11.48 1.01
C ALA A 108 1.85 -12.47 0.59
N VAL A 109 3.10 -12.01 0.56
CA VAL A 109 4.26 -12.86 0.26
C VAL A 109 4.66 -13.67 1.49
N ARG A 110 3.97 -14.79 1.71
CA ARG A 110 4.25 -15.73 2.80
C ARG A 110 5.37 -16.72 2.43
N PRO A 111 6.11 -17.26 3.41
CA PRO A 111 7.05 -18.35 3.16
C PRO A 111 6.37 -19.52 2.42
N GLY A 112 7.04 -20.06 1.40
CA GLY A 112 6.50 -21.15 0.57
C GLY A 112 5.61 -20.71 -0.59
N LEU A 113 5.27 -19.42 -0.72
CA LEU A 113 4.52 -18.93 -1.87
C LEU A 113 5.35 -19.05 -3.16
N SER A 114 4.83 -19.81 -4.13
CA SER A 114 5.36 -19.81 -5.49
C SER A 114 4.69 -18.72 -6.32
N ARG A 115 5.49 -17.77 -6.82
CA ARG A 115 5.02 -16.72 -7.74
C ARG A 115 5.35 -17.12 -9.18
N PRO A 116 4.49 -16.87 -10.16
CA PRO A 116 4.74 -17.29 -11.53
C PRO A 116 5.80 -16.40 -12.21
N PRO A 117 6.50 -16.94 -13.22
CA PRO A 117 7.49 -16.20 -13.99
C PRO A 117 6.83 -15.16 -14.92
N ALA A 118 7.63 -14.22 -15.42
CA ALA A 118 7.15 -13.16 -16.32
C ALA A 118 6.85 -13.60 -17.76
N ALA A 119 7.21 -14.83 -18.14
CA ALA A 119 6.97 -15.40 -19.46
C ALA A 119 6.51 -16.86 -19.34
N ARG A 120 5.55 -17.26 -20.18
CA ARG A 120 5.09 -18.65 -20.28
C ARG A 120 4.63 -18.97 -21.70
N GLY A 121 5.41 -19.77 -22.43
CA GLY A 121 5.15 -20.01 -23.85
C GLY A 121 5.14 -18.70 -24.62
N GLU A 122 4.06 -18.44 -25.36
CA GLU A 122 3.85 -17.20 -26.12
C GLU A 122 3.23 -16.06 -25.29
N LEU A 123 3.03 -16.26 -23.99
CA LEU A 123 2.43 -15.25 -23.11
C LEU A 123 3.49 -14.51 -22.30
N ALA A 124 3.40 -13.18 -22.34
CA ALA A 124 4.09 -12.28 -21.42
C ALA A 124 3.14 -11.86 -20.29
N LEU A 125 3.59 -11.95 -19.04
CA LEU A 125 2.85 -11.54 -17.86
C LEU A 125 3.47 -10.27 -17.26
N ALA A 126 2.61 -9.37 -16.76
CA ALA A 126 3.02 -8.18 -16.04
C ALA A 126 2.25 -8.04 -14.71
N GLY A 127 2.94 -7.65 -13.66
CA GLY A 127 2.36 -7.40 -12.35
C GLY A 127 3.39 -7.48 -11.23
N ALA A 128 3.15 -6.73 -10.15
CA ALA A 128 3.95 -6.76 -8.93
C ALA A 128 3.95 -8.15 -8.24
N TRP A 129 2.94 -8.97 -8.54
CA TRP A 129 2.73 -10.31 -7.97
C TRP A 129 3.56 -11.42 -8.64
N LEU A 130 4.30 -11.11 -9.71
CA LEU A 130 5.16 -12.07 -10.40
C LEU A 130 6.46 -12.33 -9.63
N ALA A 131 7.11 -13.46 -9.91
CA ALA A 131 8.44 -13.75 -9.39
C ALA A 131 9.44 -12.71 -9.94
N ALA A 132 9.87 -11.80 -9.06
CA ALA A 132 10.83 -10.76 -9.35
C ALA A 132 11.72 -10.50 -8.11
N PRO A 133 12.95 -9.98 -8.29
CA PRO A 133 13.83 -9.60 -7.18
C PRO A 133 13.26 -8.52 -6.26
N TRP A 134 12.23 -7.79 -6.72
CA TRP A 134 11.60 -6.72 -5.97
C TRP A 134 10.34 -7.23 -5.25
N PRO A 135 10.05 -6.72 -4.04
CA PRO A 135 8.76 -6.93 -3.40
C PRO A 135 7.61 -6.36 -4.26
N PRO A 136 6.35 -6.71 -3.97
CA PRO A 136 5.19 -6.28 -4.75
C PRO A 136 4.87 -4.79 -4.51
N THR A 137 5.72 -3.91 -5.05
CA THR A 137 5.62 -2.45 -4.99
C THR A 137 5.29 -1.86 -6.36
N MET A 138 5.02 -0.55 -6.41
CA MET A 138 4.79 0.17 -7.66
C MET A 138 6.01 0.09 -8.60
N GLU A 139 7.22 0.21 -8.08
CA GLU A 139 8.46 0.07 -8.86
C GLU A 139 8.59 -1.35 -9.43
N GLY A 140 8.22 -2.36 -8.63
CA GLY A 140 8.13 -3.75 -9.07
C GLY A 140 7.14 -3.93 -10.23
N ALA A 141 5.95 -3.35 -10.12
CA ALA A 141 4.94 -3.36 -11.18
C ALA A 141 5.44 -2.69 -12.47
N VAL A 142 6.05 -1.49 -12.37
CA VAL A 142 6.60 -0.76 -13.52
C VAL A 142 7.70 -1.56 -14.20
N ARG A 143 8.64 -2.11 -13.43
CA ARG A 143 9.73 -2.95 -13.96
C ARG A 143 9.18 -4.21 -14.64
N SER A 144 8.19 -4.85 -14.02
CA SER A 144 7.51 -6.03 -14.57
C SER A 144 6.84 -5.71 -15.91
N GLY A 145 6.06 -4.64 -16.00
CA GLY A 145 5.41 -4.21 -17.24
C GLY A 145 6.42 -3.88 -18.36
N ARG A 146 7.53 -3.20 -18.02
CA ARG A 146 8.61 -2.95 -18.98
C ARG A 146 9.27 -4.24 -19.47
N SER A 147 9.42 -5.24 -18.61
CA SER A 147 9.94 -6.55 -19.00
C SER A 147 8.99 -7.26 -19.96
N ALA A 148 7.69 -7.28 -19.65
CA ALA A 148 6.68 -7.88 -20.51
C ALA A 148 6.64 -7.22 -21.90
N ALA A 149 6.68 -5.88 -21.96
CA ALA A 149 6.73 -5.15 -23.22
C ALA A 149 7.96 -5.53 -24.07
N ARG A 150 9.15 -5.68 -23.45
CA ARG A 150 10.37 -6.10 -24.15
C ARG A 150 10.27 -7.52 -24.70
N LEU A 151 9.66 -8.44 -23.95
CA LEU A 151 9.42 -9.81 -24.41
C LEU A 151 8.56 -9.80 -25.68
N LEU A 152 7.50 -9.00 -25.70
CA LEU A 152 6.63 -8.88 -26.87
C LEU A 152 7.35 -8.23 -28.06
N SER A 153 8.16 -7.18 -27.85
CA SER A 153 8.89 -6.53 -28.95
C SER A 153 10.01 -7.40 -29.54
N ALA A 154 10.55 -8.35 -28.78
CA ALA A 154 11.58 -9.28 -29.26
C ALA A 154 10.99 -10.40 -30.15
N VAL A 155 9.67 -10.64 -30.08
CA VAL A 155 8.96 -11.53 -30.99
C VAL A 155 8.64 -10.74 -32.27
N ALA A 156 9.59 -10.68 -33.19
CA ALA A 156 9.41 -9.99 -34.46
C ALA A 156 8.18 -10.53 -35.21
N THR A 157 7.31 -9.63 -35.66
CA THR A 157 6.22 -9.91 -36.60
C THR A 157 6.82 -10.56 -37.85
N LYS A 158 6.67 -11.87 -38.02
CA LYS A 158 6.78 -12.49 -39.34
C LYS A 158 5.57 -12.05 -40.14
N VAL A 159 5.70 -10.93 -40.86
CA VAL A 159 4.78 -10.64 -41.96
C VAL A 159 5.12 -11.67 -43.04
N ALA A 160 4.23 -12.64 -43.23
CA ALA A 160 4.32 -13.51 -44.39
C ALA A 160 4.14 -12.63 -45.64
N VAL A 161 5.21 -12.48 -46.43
CA VAL A 161 5.18 -11.88 -47.76
C VAL A 161 4.88 -12.98 -48.77
#